data_AF-A0YVJ3-F1
#
_entry.id   AF-A0YVJ3-F1
#
_cell.length_a   1.000
_cell.length_b   1.000
_cell.length_c   1.000
_cell.angle_alpha   90.00
_cell.angle_beta   90.00
_cell.angle_gamma   90.00
#
_symmetry.space_group_name_H-M   'P 1'
#
loop_
_entity.id
_entity.type
_entity.pdbx_description
1 polymer ?
#
loop_
_entity_poly.entity_id
_entity_poly.type
_entity_poly.pdbx_seq_one_letter_code
_entity_poly.pdbx_strand_id
1 'polypeptide(L)'
;MSNNAKLGGDGTYKGYEGQLELAKAVKAKCTELKKGGQMPKGFSFAIKDNKYLCLQWVNPFTGTRGTKSACVPFDESGVYQARDKAWKIKEALDKLKTVSEFDEWYKQEVEGANELVNDLKTYREIIQELECEYFSGVNIHTKRSRSRDILNDVRTWKRGSLHYYNKISDWDKYPNWDEMKKIIFTYDQGCSSFKKCYYKLRMIAEKSANKKQLLECFSEIYPTQTIFKETQSCSWDEFLQWREMMLNKEMRNSRSIKARKNWLWATGMCILYALRPSEIAAAINLDKPYTKDGVTIPAINDPNNKTMLLVLGHYTYFGTSIKTGERICKPVTTKNELLELLRIRDIGLHEYKPCPDSDPESICAGFNNTHSGYLNNNGFPCTETYVFRHLGNQLGEMYGIPQEIRARSMGHSTTQNDTTYKKRKNLKTTVDILLNHSKMPLSLDAAKDELERLNLNLEDETVQAVLRVVYQLD
;
A
#
# COMPACT_ATOMS: atom_id res chain seq x y z
N MET A 1 -15.83 44.69 46.00
CA MET A 1 -15.15 43.43 45.66
C MET A 1 -15.16 43.29 44.15
N SER A 2 -13.96 43.24 43.55
CA SER A 2 -13.74 42.99 42.14
C SER A 2 -14.20 41.60 41.74
N ASN A 3 -14.84 41.45 40.58
CA ASN A 3 -14.74 40.23 39.79
C ASN A 3 -14.77 40.59 38.31
N ASN A 4 -13.58 40.95 37.81
CA ASN A 4 -13.25 40.94 36.40
C ASN A 4 -13.05 39.48 35.98
N ALA A 5 -14.05 38.88 35.35
CA ALA A 5 -13.83 37.69 34.53
C ALA A 5 -13.53 38.15 33.09
N LYS A 6 -12.26 38.14 32.71
CA LYS A 6 -11.85 38.24 31.29
C LYS A 6 -12.26 36.94 30.60
N LEU A 7 -13.40 36.96 29.94
CA LEU A 7 -13.70 36.05 28.84
C LEU A 7 -13.02 36.62 27.58
N GLY A 8 -12.26 35.78 26.88
CA GLY A 8 -11.45 36.18 25.75
C GLY A 8 -12.22 36.79 24.57
N GLY A 9 -11.52 37.64 23.82
CA GLY A 9 -12.02 38.44 22.70
C GLY A 9 -12.16 39.91 23.12
N ASP A 10 -11.64 40.83 22.31
CA ASP A 10 -11.51 42.28 22.61
C ASP A 10 -12.86 43.03 22.64
N GLY A 11 -13.97 42.32 22.85
CA GLY A 11 -15.33 42.83 22.85
C GLY A 11 -15.76 43.30 24.24
N THR A 12 -16.02 44.59 24.39
CA THR A 12 -16.77 45.14 25.53
C THR A 12 -18.27 44.89 25.31
N TYR A 13 -18.93 44.16 26.23
CA TYR A 13 -20.39 44.01 26.21
C TYR A 13 -21.05 45.35 26.56
N LYS A 14 -21.50 46.10 25.53
CA LYS A 14 -22.06 47.46 25.70
C LYS A 14 -23.52 47.52 26.16
N GLY A 15 -24.12 46.39 26.58
CA GLY A 15 -25.52 46.35 27.03
C GLY A 15 -26.55 46.77 25.98
N TYR A 16 -27.81 46.92 26.39
CA TYR A 16 -28.93 47.29 25.51
C TYR A 16 -28.79 48.70 24.92
N GLU A 17 -28.24 49.66 25.68
CA GLU A 17 -28.01 51.03 25.22
C GLU A 17 -26.95 51.11 24.11
N GLY A 18 -25.86 50.34 24.22
CA GLY A 18 -24.86 50.24 23.16
C GLY A 18 -25.42 49.67 21.85
N GLN A 19 -26.35 48.72 21.94
CA GLN A 19 -27.04 48.17 20.77
C GLN A 19 -27.97 49.19 20.10
N LEU A 20 -28.62 50.06 20.90
CA LEU A 20 -29.46 51.13 20.37
C LEU A 20 -28.63 52.20 19.65
N GLU A 21 -27.47 52.59 20.20
CA GLU A 21 -26.55 53.52 19.54
C GLU A 21 -25.98 52.95 18.24
N LEU A 22 -25.58 51.67 18.25
CA LEU A 22 -25.16 50.97 17.03
C LEU A 22 -26.28 50.94 15.98
N ALA A 23 -27.52 50.65 16.38
CA ALA A 23 -28.66 50.65 15.48
C ALA A 23 -28.97 52.06 14.92
N LYS A 24 -28.76 53.13 15.70
CA LYS A 24 -28.88 54.52 15.22
C LYS A 24 -27.81 54.83 14.16
N ALA A 25 -26.55 54.46 14.41
CA ALA A 25 -25.46 54.65 13.46
C ALA A 25 -25.71 53.90 12.14
N VAL A 26 -26.10 52.62 12.22
CA VAL A 26 -26.47 51.81 11.05
C VAL A 26 -27.65 52.43 10.29
N LYS A 27 -28.70 52.91 10.98
CA LYS A 27 -29.84 53.60 10.34
C LYS A 27 -29.44 54.88 9.63
N ALA A 28 -28.60 55.70 10.26
CA ALA A 28 -28.07 56.92 9.66
C ALA A 28 -27.29 56.60 8.39
N LYS A 29 -26.43 55.58 8.44
CA LYS A 29 -25.61 55.18 7.29
C LYS A 29 -26.42 54.59 6.15
N CYS A 30 -27.41 53.74 6.43
CA CYS A 30 -28.36 53.26 5.43
C CYS A 30 -29.10 54.42 4.74
N THR A 31 -29.47 55.46 5.50
CA THR A 31 -30.18 56.64 4.97
C THR A 31 -29.26 57.48 4.09
N GLU A 32 -28.01 57.67 4.50
CA GLU A 32 -26.98 58.37 3.73
C GLU A 32 -26.76 57.70 2.37
N LEU A 33 -26.50 56.39 2.34
CA LEU A 33 -26.26 55.65 1.08
C LEU A 33 -27.48 55.66 0.17
N LYS A 34 -28.69 55.60 0.74
CA LYS A 34 -29.94 55.66 -0.03
C LYS A 34 -30.15 57.05 -0.65
N LYS A 35 -29.93 58.12 0.12
CA LYS A 35 -30.05 59.51 -0.39
C LYS A 35 -28.94 59.86 -1.38
N GLY A 36 -27.75 59.32 -1.19
CA GLY A 36 -26.60 59.48 -2.08
C GLY A 36 -26.69 58.67 -3.39
N GLY A 37 -27.81 57.98 -3.65
CA GLY A 37 -28.02 57.24 -4.89
C GLY A 37 -27.10 56.03 -5.08
N GLN A 38 -26.45 55.54 -4.02
CA GLN A 38 -25.46 54.45 -4.11
C GLN A 38 -26.08 53.05 -4.11
N MET A 39 -27.41 52.96 -4.02
CA MET A 39 -28.16 51.72 -4.06
C MET A 39 -28.75 51.47 -5.46
N PRO A 40 -28.78 50.22 -5.94
CA PRO A 40 -29.43 49.91 -7.20
C PRO A 40 -30.93 50.20 -7.14
N LYS A 41 -31.49 50.67 -8.26
CA LYS A 41 -32.92 50.99 -8.36
C LYS A 41 -33.76 49.76 -8.04
N GLY A 42 -34.74 49.92 -7.13
CA GLY A 42 -35.62 48.84 -6.67
C GLY A 42 -35.12 48.08 -5.43
N PHE A 43 -33.93 48.40 -4.92
CA PHE A 43 -33.39 47.83 -3.68
C PHE A 43 -33.48 48.82 -2.51
N SER A 44 -33.65 48.28 -1.31
CA SER A 44 -33.65 49.05 -0.07
C SER A 44 -33.11 48.23 1.10
N PHE A 45 -32.61 48.91 2.13
CA PHE A 45 -32.26 48.28 3.39
C PHE A 45 -33.51 48.07 4.26
N ALA A 46 -33.52 46.99 5.03
CA ALA A 46 -34.43 46.78 6.14
C ALA A 46 -33.63 46.36 7.37
N ILE A 47 -34.00 46.89 8.52
CA ILE A 47 -33.37 46.54 9.79
C ILE A 47 -34.39 45.74 10.59
N LYS A 48 -34.02 44.52 10.96
CA LYS A 48 -34.86 43.63 11.74
C LYS A 48 -34.32 43.57 13.18
N ASP A 49 -35.21 43.75 14.14
CA ASP A 49 -34.94 43.67 15.60
C ASP A 49 -33.78 44.54 16.10
N ASN A 50 -33.45 45.62 15.38
CA ASN A 50 -32.27 46.47 15.62
C ASN A 50 -30.95 45.67 15.73
N LYS A 51 -30.88 44.50 15.09
CA LYS A 51 -29.75 43.56 15.17
C LYS A 51 -29.31 42.99 13.83
N TYR A 52 -30.19 43.00 12.84
CA TYR A 52 -29.93 42.38 11.55
C TYR A 52 -30.16 43.37 10.43
N LEU A 53 -29.19 43.47 9.52
CA LEU A 53 -29.32 44.21 8.28
C LEU A 53 -29.79 43.25 7.18
N CYS A 54 -30.85 43.64 6.49
CA CYS A 54 -31.49 42.88 5.42
C CYS A 54 -31.59 43.73 4.16
N LEU A 55 -31.68 43.05 3.01
CA LEU A 55 -31.97 43.65 1.73
C LEU A 55 -33.42 43.36 1.34
N GLN A 56 -34.07 44.37 0.77
CA GLN A 56 -35.44 44.30 0.26
C GLN A 56 -35.50 44.72 -1.19
N TRP A 57 -36.09 43.87 -2.02
CA TRP A 57 -36.35 44.14 -3.44
C TRP A 57 -37.55 43.32 -3.93
N VAL A 58 -38.06 43.68 -5.11
CA VAL A 58 -39.08 42.89 -5.81
C VAL A 58 -38.34 41.87 -6.67
N ASN A 59 -38.58 40.58 -6.45
CA ASN A 59 -38.02 39.54 -7.31
C ASN A 59 -38.77 39.55 -8.65
N PRO A 60 -38.10 39.83 -9.79
CA PRO A 60 -38.76 39.93 -11.10
C PRO A 60 -39.36 38.61 -11.57
N PHE A 61 -38.85 37.47 -11.09
CA PHE A 61 -39.35 36.16 -11.50
C PHE A 61 -40.63 35.75 -10.76
N THR A 62 -40.83 36.23 -9.53
CA THR A 62 -42.01 35.89 -8.70
C THR A 62 -42.99 37.05 -8.53
N GLY A 63 -42.59 38.28 -8.89
CA GLY A 63 -43.39 39.50 -8.71
C GLY A 63 -43.54 39.96 -7.25
N THR A 64 -43.00 39.21 -6.28
CA THR A 64 -43.19 39.46 -4.85
C THR A 64 -42.03 40.27 -4.26
N ARG A 65 -42.34 41.24 -3.40
CA ARG A 65 -41.33 41.93 -2.59
C ARG A 65 -40.90 41.05 -1.42
N GLY A 66 -39.62 40.67 -1.40
CA GLY A 66 -39.03 39.88 -0.34
C GLY A 66 -38.10 40.70 0.56
N THR A 67 -37.98 40.30 1.83
CA THR A 67 -36.88 40.73 2.71
C THR A 67 -35.98 39.54 2.94
N LYS A 68 -34.70 39.62 2.54
CA LYS A 68 -33.71 38.57 2.80
C LYS A 68 -32.55 39.13 3.61
N SER A 69 -32.00 38.30 4.50
CA SER A 69 -30.82 38.68 5.29
C SER A 69 -29.67 39.02 4.36
N ALA A 70 -28.91 40.07 4.67
CA ALA A 70 -27.72 40.40 3.90
C ALA A 70 -26.51 39.53 4.33
N CYS A 71 -26.61 38.80 5.45
CA CYS A 71 -25.53 38.00 6.02
C CYS A 71 -24.21 38.80 6.13
N VAL A 72 -24.29 39.96 6.77
CA VAL A 72 -23.17 40.88 7.02
C VAL A 72 -23.17 41.29 8.50
N PRO A 73 -22.04 41.76 9.04
CA PRO A 73 -22.00 42.37 10.37
C PRO A 73 -23.03 43.49 10.53
N PHE A 74 -23.58 43.68 11.73
CA PHE A 74 -24.53 44.76 12.00
C PHE A 74 -23.81 46.03 12.48
N ASP A 75 -23.03 46.63 11.58
CA ASP A 75 -22.27 47.86 11.79
C ASP A 75 -22.15 48.66 10.48
N GLU A 76 -21.45 49.79 10.50
CA GLU A 76 -21.26 50.63 9.30
C GLU A 76 -20.54 49.90 8.15
N SER A 77 -19.60 49.00 8.46
CA SER A 77 -18.89 48.22 7.45
C SER A 77 -19.85 47.23 6.76
N GLY A 78 -20.75 46.62 7.54
CA GLY A 78 -21.80 45.74 7.03
C GLY A 78 -22.79 46.47 6.12
N VAL A 79 -23.04 47.77 6.35
CA VAL A 79 -23.89 48.58 5.46
C VAL A 79 -23.27 48.70 4.06
N TYR A 80 -21.96 48.92 3.96
CA TYR A 80 -21.27 48.94 2.67
C TYR A 80 -21.24 47.56 1.99
N GLN A 81 -20.97 46.50 2.75
CA GLN A 81 -21.00 45.13 2.21
C GLN A 81 -22.41 44.74 1.71
N ALA A 82 -23.46 45.15 2.42
CA ALA A 82 -24.84 44.93 1.98
C ALA A 82 -25.18 45.72 0.71
N ARG A 83 -24.66 46.96 0.55
CA ARG A 83 -24.77 47.72 -0.71
C ARG A 83 -24.12 46.95 -1.86
N ASP A 84 -22.91 46.43 -1.66
CA ASP A 84 -22.18 45.72 -2.72
C ASP A 84 -22.89 44.41 -3.10
N LYS A 85 -23.42 43.68 -2.11
CA LYS A 85 -24.30 42.52 -2.34
C LYS A 85 -25.56 42.91 -3.12
N ALA A 86 -26.18 44.06 -2.84
CA ALA A 86 -27.35 44.53 -3.59
C ALA A 86 -27.03 44.74 -5.08
N TRP A 87 -25.87 45.31 -5.41
CA TRP A 87 -25.41 45.45 -6.80
C TRP A 87 -25.14 44.08 -7.45
N LYS A 88 -24.49 43.17 -6.74
CA LYS A 88 -24.25 41.80 -7.21
C LYS A 88 -25.56 41.06 -7.51
N ILE A 89 -26.55 41.19 -6.62
CA ILE A 89 -27.90 40.61 -6.82
C ILE A 89 -28.59 41.26 -8.02
N LYS A 90 -28.50 42.59 -8.17
CA LYS A 90 -29.09 43.30 -9.31
C LYS A 90 -28.51 42.80 -10.64
N GLU A 91 -27.19 42.65 -10.74
CA GLU A 91 -26.55 42.09 -11.92
C GLU A 91 -26.97 40.65 -12.21
N ALA A 92 -27.10 39.81 -11.18
CA ALA A 92 -27.55 38.44 -11.35
C ALA A 92 -28.99 38.36 -11.83
N LEU A 93 -29.89 39.20 -11.29
CA LEU A 93 -31.27 39.31 -11.76
C LEU A 93 -31.37 39.76 -13.23
N ASP A 94 -30.41 40.56 -13.70
CA ASP A 94 -30.37 41.03 -15.09
C ASP A 94 -29.77 39.97 -16.05
N LYS A 95 -28.97 39.03 -15.53
CA LYS A 95 -28.28 37.99 -16.32
C LYS A 95 -29.01 36.65 -16.36
N LEU A 96 -29.58 36.22 -15.22
CA LEU A 96 -30.21 34.91 -15.06
C LEU A 96 -31.64 34.93 -15.60
N LYS A 97 -32.11 33.81 -16.17
CA LYS A 97 -33.38 33.76 -16.91
C LYS A 97 -34.48 33.00 -16.18
N THR A 98 -34.13 32.21 -15.17
CA THR A 98 -35.10 31.39 -14.42
C THR A 98 -35.00 31.59 -12.91
N VAL A 99 -36.10 31.32 -12.20
CA VAL A 99 -36.15 31.33 -10.73
C VAL A 99 -35.14 30.35 -10.13
N SER A 100 -35.07 29.14 -10.68
CA SER A 100 -34.22 28.06 -10.16
C SER A 100 -32.74 28.40 -10.25
N GLU A 101 -32.28 28.95 -11.39
CA GLU A 101 -30.90 29.43 -11.55
C GLU A 101 -30.57 30.55 -10.55
N PHE A 102 -31.51 31.48 -10.35
CA PHE A 102 -31.33 32.57 -9.40
C PHE A 102 -31.26 32.08 -7.95
N ASP A 103 -32.12 31.15 -7.55
CA ASP A 103 -32.14 30.63 -6.18
C ASP A 103 -30.88 29.80 -5.85
N GLU A 104 -30.38 29.02 -6.81
CA GLU A 104 -29.13 28.27 -6.64
C GLU A 104 -27.92 29.20 -6.54
N TRP A 105 -27.82 30.18 -7.45
CA TRP A 105 -26.80 31.22 -7.39
C TRP A 105 -26.87 32.03 -6.09
N TYR A 106 -28.06 32.43 -5.65
CA TYR A 106 -28.25 33.24 -4.44
C TYR A 106 -27.77 32.50 -3.18
N LYS A 107 -28.05 31.20 -3.07
CA LYS A 107 -27.56 30.36 -1.97
C LYS A 107 -26.03 30.27 -1.94
N GLN A 108 -25.39 30.10 -3.10
CA GLN A 108 -23.94 29.96 -3.19
C GLN A 108 -23.19 31.29 -3.00
N GLU A 109 -23.63 32.34 -3.69
CA GLU A 109 -22.87 33.58 -3.91
C GLU A 109 -23.24 34.73 -2.98
N VAL A 110 -24.40 34.65 -2.31
CA VAL A 110 -24.93 35.72 -1.43
C VAL A 110 -25.14 35.26 0.00
N GLU A 111 -25.85 34.14 0.20
CA GLU A 111 -26.04 33.54 1.53
C GLU A 111 -24.75 32.89 2.04
N GLY A 112 -23.88 32.46 1.11
CA GLY A 112 -22.76 31.58 1.40
C GLY A 112 -23.29 30.21 1.76
N ALA A 113 -22.84 29.16 1.08
CA ALA A 113 -23.09 27.81 1.56
C ALA A 113 -22.42 27.66 2.94
N ASN A 114 -23.17 27.90 4.02
CA ASN A 114 -22.84 27.41 5.35
C ASN A 114 -23.02 25.88 5.30
N GLU A 115 -22.06 25.19 4.69
CA GLU A 115 -21.77 23.83 5.13
C GLU A 115 -21.41 23.96 6.62
N LEU A 116 -22.21 23.34 7.48
CA LEU A 116 -22.02 23.35 8.92
C LEU A 116 -20.55 23.08 9.25
N VAL A 117 -19.88 24.08 9.83
CA VAL A 117 -18.47 24.07 10.27
C VAL A 117 -18.15 22.97 11.32
N ASN A 118 -19.15 22.19 11.74
CA ASN A 118 -19.04 21.17 12.77
C ASN A 118 -18.50 19.80 12.32
N ASP A 119 -18.26 19.58 11.02
CA ASP A 119 -17.69 18.31 10.51
C ASP A 119 -16.22 18.44 10.05
N LEU A 120 -15.56 19.56 10.36
CA LEU A 120 -14.14 19.74 10.04
C LEU A 120 -13.28 18.80 10.90
N LYS A 121 -12.80 17.71 10.29
CA LYS A 121 -11.79 16.84 10.91
C LYS A 121 -10.39 17.34 10.61
N THR A 122 -9.57 17.44 11.65
CA THR A 122 -8.12 17.68 11.54
C THR A 122 -7.42 16.49 10.90
N TYR A 123 -6.19 16.68 10.42
CA TYR A 123 -5.35 15.57 9.97
C TYR A 123 -5.20 14.49 11.05
N ARG A 124 -5.03 14.89 12.32
CA ARG A 124 -4.87 13.97 13.45
C ARG A 124 -6.04 13.01 13.57
N GLU A 125 -7.26 13.55 13.56
CA GLU A 125 -8.49 12.75 13.67
C GLU A 125 -8.64 11.81 12.47
N ILE A 126 -8.39 12.29 11.25
CA ILE A 126 -8.47 11.46 10.04
C ILE A 126 -7.42 10.34 10.06
N ILE A 127 -6.18 10.64 10.45
CA ILE A 127 -5.10 9.64 10.52
C ILE A 127 -5.42 8.59 11.59
N GLN A 128 -5.98 8.99 12.73
CA GLN A 128 -6.41 8.07 13.78
C GLN A 128 -7.55 7.16 13.30
N GLU A 129 -8.54 7.71 12.58
CA GLU A 129 -9.60 6.93 11.95
C GLU A 129 -9.04 5.91 10.96
N LEU A 130 -8.12 6.33 10.08
CA LEU A 130 -7.45 5.45 9.12
C LEU A 130 -6.61 4.35 9.81
N GLU A 131 -5.99 4.66 10.94
CA GLU A 131 -5.26 3.65 11.73
C GLU A 131 -6.22 2.62 12.34
N CYS A 132 -7.32 3.08 12.94
CA CYS A 132 -8.36 2.22 13.49
C CYS A 132 -8.98 1.31 12.42
N GLU A 133 -9.28 1.85 11.24
CA GLU A 133 -9.73 1.06 10.08
C GLU A 133 -8.69 0.04 9.62
N TYR A 134 -7.41 0.43 9.62
CA TYR A 134 -6.34 -0.50 9.28
C TYR A 134 -6.29 -1.68 10.26
N PHE A 135 -6.28 -1.43 11.57
CA PHE A 135 -6.14 -2.50 12.57
C PHE A 135 -7.42 -3.29 12.85
N SER A 136 -8.61 -2.74 12.54
CA SER A 136 -9.87 -3.50 12.55
C SER A 136 -10.02 -4.42 11.34
N GLY A 137 -9.22 -4.20 10.28
CA GLY A 137 -9.20 -5.03 9.10
C GLY A 137 -8.39 -6.33 9.23
N VAL A 138 -8.32 -7.07 8.13
CA VAL A 138 -7.60 -8.35 8.02
C VAL A 138 -6.37 -8.25 7.12
N ASN A 139 -5.35 -9.06 7.38
CA ASN A 139 -4.21 -9.21 6.48
C ASN A 139 -4.68 -9.70 5.09
N ILE A 140 -4.27 -9.01 4.02
CA ILE A 140 -4.77 -9.30 2.68
C ILE A 140 -4.44 -10.72 2.19
N HIS A 141 -3.30 -11.27 2.62
CA HIS A 141 -2.79 -12.56 2.15
C HIS A 141 -3.22 -13.71 3.05
N THR A 142 -3.07 -13.56 4.37
CA THR A 142 -3.35 -14.64 5.33
C THR A 142 -4.74 -14.59 5.91
N LYS A 143 -5.52 -13.52 5.65
CA LYS A 143 -6.87 -13.27 6.18
C LYS A 143 -7.00 -13.22 7.70
N ARG A 144 -5.91 -13.41 8.46
CA ARG A 144 -5.88 -13.19 9.91
C ARG A 144 -6.22 -11.74 10.24
N SER A 145 -6.85 -11.51 11.39
CA SER A 145 -7.02 -10.17 11.95
C SER A 145 -5.67 -9.48 12.13
N ARG A 146 -5.61 -8.18 11.84
CA ARG A 146 -4.42 -7.38 12.13
C ARG A 146 -4.35 -7.10 13.62
N SER A 147 -3.13 -6.99 14.15
CA SER A 147 -2.92 -6.62 15.55
C SER A 147 -1.72 -5.68 15.69
N ARG A 148 -1.79 -4.80 16.69
CA ARG A 148 -0.65 -3.97 17.13
C ARG A 148 0.47 -4.80 17.78
N ASP A 149 0.17 -6.01 18.21
CA ASP A 149 1.15 -6.94 18.80
C ASP A 149 1.95 -7.68 17.73
N ILE A 150 1.50 -7.65 16.46
CA ILE A 150 2.19 -8.32 15.36
C ILE A 150 3.09 -7.32 14.65
N LEU A 151 4.41 -7.50 14.83
CA LEU A 151 5.46 -6.61 14.29
C LEU A 151 5.29 -6.28 12.80
N ASN A 152 4.89 -7.26 11.99
CA ASN A 152 4.69 -7.06 10.57
C ASN A 152 3.53 -6.13 10.23
N ASP A 153 2.44 -6.17 10.99
CA ASP A 153 1.28 -5.30 10.77
C ASP A 153 1.63 -3.87 11.14
N VAL A 154 2.29 -3.69 12.29
CA VAL A 154 2.83 -2.40 12.73
C VAL A 154 3.79 -1.85 11.67
N ARG A 155 4.74 -2.65 11.19
CA ARG A 155 5.65 -2.24 10.12
C ARG A 155 4.91 -1.84 8.85
N THR A 156 3.92 -2.62 8.43
CA THR A 156 3.16 -2.35 7.20
C THR A 156 2.37 -1.04 7.33
N TRP A 157 1.76 -0.76 8.49
CA TRP A 157 1.13 0.53 8.76
C TRP A 157 2.15 1.67 8.75
N LYS A 158 3.24 1.54 9.53
CA LYS A 158 4.28 2.55 9.66
C LYS A 158 4.86 2.93 8.30
N ARG A 159 5.35 1.95 7.54
CA ARG A 159 6.00 2.19 6.24
C ARG A 159 5.01 2.49 5.11
N GLY A 160 3.82 1.89 5.17
CA GLY A 160 2.83 1.97 4.10
C GLY A 160 1.95 3.21 4.16
N SER A 161 1.72 3.76 5.34
CA SER A 161 0.82 4.88 5.56
C SER A 161 1.47 5.98 6.40
N LEU A 162 1.87 5.69 7.64
CA LEU A 162 2.37 6.70 8.58
C LEU A 162 3.59 7.47 8.05
N HIS A 163 4.49 6.79 7.32
CA HIS A 163 5.64 7.41 6.65
C HIS A 163 5.25 8.60 5.76
N TYR A 164 4.12 8.49 5.04
CA TYR A 164 3.64 9.56 4.18
C TYR A 164 2.90 10.63 4.99
N TYR A 165 2.16 10.23 6.03
CA TYR A 165 1.42 11.15 6.89
C TYR A 165 2.33 12.01 7.77
N ASN A 166 3.46 11.47 8.22
CA ASN A 166 4.47 12.20 8.99
C ASN A 166 5.17 13.32 8.19
N LYS A 167 4.90 13.45 6.88
CA LYS A 167 5.35 14.60 6.08
C LYS A 167 4.45 15.83 6.21
N ILE A 168 3.26 15.67 6.80
CA ILE A 168 2.36 16.78 7.13
C ILE A 168 2.96 17.52 8.32
N SER A 169 3.07 18.84 8.18
CA SER A 169 3.83 19.67 9.10
C SER A 169 3.15 19.87 10.45
N ASP A 170 1.82 19.89 10.45
CA ASP A 170 0.99 20.11 11.62
C ASP A 170 -0.30 19.28 11.50
N TRP A 171 -0.43 18.30 12.39
CA TRP A 171 -1.57 17.39 12.37
C TRP A 171 -2.85 18.00 12.96
N ASP A 172 -2.75 19.14 13.64
CA ASP A 172 -3.90 19.81 14.26
C ASP A 172 -4.59 20.78 13.28
N LYS A 173 -4.07 20.89 12.04
CA LYS A 173 -4.70 21.64 10.95
C LYS A 173 -5.70 20.80 10.16
N TYR A 174 -6.59 21.51 9.46
CA TYR A 174 -7.50 20.90 8.50
C TYR A 174 -6.81 20.59 7.16
N PRO A 175 -7.19 19.48 6.51
CA PRO A 175 -6.71 19.11 5.19
C PRO A 175 -6.88 20.22 4.15
N ASN A 176 -5.78 20.56 3.47
CA ASN A 176 -5.75 21.55 2.40
C ASN A 176 -4.90 21.06 1.23
N TRP A 177 -5.23 21.54 0.03
CA TRP A 177 -4.57 21.07 -1.20
C TRP A 177 -3.11 21.47 -1.30
N ASP A 178 -2.75 22.71 -0.95
CA ASP A 178 -1.40 23.23 -1.14
C ASP A 178 -0.35 22.43 -0.38
N GLU A 179 -0.65 22.03 0.86
CA GLU A 179 0.23 21.17 1.66
C GLU A 179 0.32 19.76 1.07
N MET A 180 -0.81 19.13 0.71
CA MET A 180 -0.80 17.79 0.11
C MET A 180 -0.03 17.76 -1.20
N LYS A 181 -0.24 18.76 -2.06
CA LYS A 181 0.47 18.94 -3.32
C LYS A 181 1.97 19.05 -3.08
N LYS A 182 2.40 19.91 -2.15
CA LYS A 182 3.82 20.06 -1.79
C LYS A 182 4.45 18.74 -1.38
N ILE A 183 3.75 17.92 -0.60
CA ILE A 183 4.24 16.60 -0.14
C ILE A 183 4.34 15.61 -1.31
N ILE A 184 3.33 15.52 -2.17
CA ILE A 184 3.31 14.61 -3.34
C ILE A 184 4.51 14.88 -4.25
N PHE A 185 4.75 16.16 -4.57
CA PHE A 185 5.82 16.59 -5.46
C PHE A 185 7.21 16.67 -4.80
N THR A 186 7.36 16.16 -3.57
CA THR A 186 8.70 15.81 -3.05
C THR A 186 9.28 14.56 -3.70
N TYR A 187 8.46 13.81 -4.45
CA TYR A 187 8.87 12.63 -5.20
C TYR A 187 8.76 12.90 -6.70
N ASP A 188 9.65 12.29 -7.47
CA ASP A 188 9.60 12.38 -8.94
C ASP A 188 8.37 11.65 -9.48
N GLN A 189 7.62 12.32 -10.36
CA GLN A 189 6.46 11.73 -11.01
C GLN A 189 6.88 10.48 -11.81
N GLY A 190 6.00 9.47 -11.81
CA GLY A 190 6.30 8.18 -12.45
C GLY A 190 7.07 7.20 -11.57
N CYS A 191 7.61 7.60 -10.41
CA CYS A 191 8.23 6.66 -9.48
C CYS A 191 7.20 5.97 -8.55
N SER A 192 7.58 4.82 -7.97
CA SER A 192 6.67 4.09 -7.07
C SER A 192 6.32 4.86 -5.78
N SER A 193 7.21 5.72 -5.31
CA SER A 193 7.01 6.53 -4.11
C SER A 193 6.00 7.64 -4.34
N PHE A 194 6.04 8.28 -5.53
CA PHE A 194 5.04 9.26 -5.95
C PHE A 194 3.64 8.64 -5.98
N LYS A 195 3.48 7.51 -6.66
CA LYS A 195 2.22 6.76 -6.71
C LYS A 195 1.67 6.47 -5.32
N LYS A 196 2.51 5.93 -4.42
CA LYS A 196 2.10 5.58 -3.05
C LYS A 196 1.73 6.82 -2.24
N CYS A 197 2.54 7.87 -2.30
CA CYS A 197 2.28 9.13 -1.62
C CYS A 197 0.93 9.72 -2.05
N TYR A 198 0.70 9.80 -3.37
CA TYR A 198 -0.56 10.24 -3.97
C TYR A 198 -1.77 9.50 -3.38
N TYR A 199 -1.78 8.15 -3.44
CA TYR A 199 -2.94 7.40 -2.96
C TYR A 199 -3.09 7.49 -1.44
N LYS A 200 -2.01 7.67 -0.69
CA LYS A 200 -2.08 7.79 0.78
C LYS A 200 -2.64 9.13 1.21
N LEU A 201 -2.23 10.24 0.60
CA LEU A 201 -2.83 11.54 0.88
C LEU A 201 -4.26 11.64 0.33
N ARG A 202 -4.56 10.96 -0.78
CA ARG A 202 -5.95 10.84 -1.28
C ARG A 202 -6.87 10.19 -0.25
N MET A 203 -6.42 9.18 0.48
CA MET A 203 -7.22 8.58 1.58
C MET A 203 -7.57 9.60 2.68
N ILE A 204 -6.68 10.57 2.94
CA ILE A 204 -7.01 11.68 3.86
C ILE A 204 -8.10 12.55 3.23
N ALA A 205 -7.90 12.97 1.97
CA ALA A 205 -8.87 13.79 1.24
C ALA A 205 -10.27 13.18 1.17
N GLU A 206 -10.38 11.84 1.04
CA GLU A 206 -11.65 11.11 1.04
C GLU A 206 -12.42 11.22 2.35
N LYS A 207 -11.72 11.46 3.47
CA LYS A 207 -12.28 11.60 4.83
C LYS A 207 -12.40 13.05 5.31
N SER A 208 -11.88 14.02 4.55
CA SER A 208 -11.97 15.43 4.86
C SER A 208 -13.37 16.00 4.60
N ALA A 209 -13.76 17.06 5.31
CA ALA A 209 -15.01 17.77 5.05
C ALA A 209 -15.05 18.35 3.62
N ASN A 210 -13.94 18.93 3.15
CA ASN A 210 -13.76 19.50 1.81
C ASN A 210 -13.43 18.44 0.73
N LYS A 211 -13.87 17.18 0.90
CA LYS A 211 -13.52 16.06 0.01
C LYS A 211 -13.75 16.36 -1.47
N LYS A 212 -14.84 17.05 -1.84
CA LYS A 212 -15.17 17.30 -3.26
C LYS A 212 -14.06 18.11 -3.93
N GLN A 213 -13.72 19.24 -3.33
CA GLN A 213 -12.67 20.15 -3.80
C GLN A 213 -11.31 19.45 -3.85
N LEU A 214 -10.94 18.74 -2.78
CA LEU A 214 -9.65 18.03 -2.75
C LEU A 214 -9.58 16.94 -3.83
N LEU A 215 -10.62 16.12 -3.97
CA LEU A 215 -10.63 15.01 -4.92
C LEU A 215 -10.61 15.48 -6.37
N GLU A 216 -11.22 16.63 -6.69
CA GLU A 216 -11.06 17.29 -7.99
C GLU A 216 -9.59 17.60 -8.27
N CYS A 217 -8.88 18.24 -7.33
CA CYS A 217 -7.44 18.50 -7.49
C CYS A 217 -6.60 17.21 -7.62
N PHE A 218 -6.94 16.15 -6.88
CA PHE A 218 -6.28 14.84 -7.05
C PHE A 218 -6.51 14.24 -8.45
N SER A 219 -7.65 14.51 -9.09
CA SER A 219 -7.99 13.97 -10.41
C SER A 219 -7.14 14.55 -11.55
N GLU A 220 -6.57 15.74 -11.33
CA GLU A 220 -5.68 16.42 -12.29
C GLU A 220 -4.26 15.84 -12.34
N ILE A 221 -3.88 15.05 -11.34
CA ILE A 221 -2.55 14.41 -11.29
C ILE A 221 -2.62 13.02 -11.93
N TYR A 222 -1.59 12.68 -12.70
CA TYR A 222 -1.38 11.33 -13.21
C TYR A 222 -0.46 10.52 -12.27
N PRO A 223 -0.98 9.58 -11.44
CA PRO A 223 -0.21 8.91 -10.37
C PRO A 223 0.45 7.60 -10.80
N THR A 224 0.39 7.24 -12.08
CA THR A 224 0.87 5.94 -12.56
C THR A 224 2.39 5.84 -12.44
N GLN A 225 2.87 4.68 -11.98
CA GLN A 225 4.29 4.37 -12.03
C GLN A 225 4.69 4.05 -13.46
N THR A 226 5.62 4.81 -14.02
CA THR A 226 6.20 4.63 -15.36
C THR A 226 7.69 4.30 -15.30
N ILE A 227 8.36 4.65 -14.19
CA ILE A 227 9.78 4.40 -13.98
C ILE A 227 9.93 3.16 -13.09
N PHE A 228 10.63 2.16 -13.62
CA PHE A 228 10.88 0.89 -12.94
C PHE A 228 12.38 0.66 -12.81
N LYS A 229 12.80 0.14 -11.66
CA LYS A 229 14.18 -0.31 -11.47
C LYS A 229 14.42 -1.55 -12.32
N GLU A 230 15.58 -1.60 -12.97
CA GLU A 230 16.03 -2.82 -13.66
C GLU A 230 16.13 -3.99 -12.68
N THR A 231 15.56 -5.12 -13.08
CA THR A 231 15.52 -6.31 -12.24
C THR A 231 16.76 -7.16 -12.46
N GLN A 232 17.45 -7.50 -11.38
CA GLN A 232 18.59 -8.41 -11.43
C GLN A 232 18.13 -9.88 -11.56
N SER A 233 19.00 -10.71 -12.15
CA SER A 233 18.85 -12.16 -12.28
C SER A 233 20.19 -12.85 -12.07
N CYS A 234 20.16 -14.11 -11.63
CA CYS A 234 21.33 -14.95 -11.46
C CYS A 234 21.04 -16.31 -12.10
N SER A 235 21.97 -16.82 -12.90
CA SER A 235 21.95 -18.16 -13.47
C SER A 235 22.44 -19.22 -12.47
N TRP A 236 22.18 -20.49 -12.78
CA TRP A 236 22.65 -21.60 -11.96
C TRP A 236 24.18 -21.65 -11.87
N ASP A 237 24.86 -21.45 -12.99
CA ASP A 237 26.33 -21.50 -13.06
C ASP A 237 26.98 -20.34 -12.29
N GLU A 238 26.44 -19.12 -12.42
CA GLU A 238 26.91 -17.96 -11.62
C GLU A 238 26.79 -18.23 -10.12
N PHE A 239 25.68 -18.84 -9.69
CA PHE A 239 25.50 -19.23 -8.30
C PHE A 239 26.50 -20.30 -7.86
N LEU A 240 26.72 -21.35 -8.67
CA LEU A 240 27.66 -22.42 -8.35
C LEU A 240 29.10 -21.94 -8.27
N GLN A 241 29.54 -21.12 -9.22
CA GLN A 241 30.87 -20.52 -9.23
C GLN A 241 31.09 -19.66 -7.98
N TRP A 242 30.14 -18.80 -7.64
CA TRP A 242 30.20 -18.01 -6.41
C TRP A 242 30.24 -18.89 -5.16
N ARG A 243 29.42 -19.94 -5.11
CA ARG A 243 29.36 -20.86 -3.98
C ARG A 243 30.69 -21.60 -3.79
N GLU A 244 31.28 -22.09 -4.86
CA GLU A 244 32.58 -22.76 -4.85
C GLU A 244 33.69 -21.82 -4.37
N MET A 245 33.75 -20.61 -4.93
CA MET A 245 34.66 -19.55 -4.46
C MET A 245 34.50 -19.33 -2.95
N MET A 246 33.27 -19.26 -2.45
CA MET A 246 33.01 -19.05 -1.03
C MET A 246 33.43 -20.23 -0.16
N LEU A 247 33.25 -21.47 -0.61
CA LEU A 247 33.72 -22.66 0.10
C LEU A 247 35.24 -22.69 0.22
N ASN A 248 35.94 -22.26 -0.84
CA ASN A 248 37.41 -22.24 -0.89
C ASN A 248 38.04 -20.99 -0.23
N LYS A 249 37.24 -19.95 0.03
CA LYS A 249 37.71 -18.73 0.69
C LYS A 249 38.23 -18.99 2.11
N GLU A 250 39.44 -18.56 2.42
CA GLU A 250 39.94 -18.60 3.78
C GLU A 250 39.19 -17.62 4.68
N MET A 251 38.84 -18.07 5.88
CA MET A 251 38.07 -17.29 6.84
C MET A 251 38.87 -17.07 8.11
N ARG A 252 38.90 -15.81 8.56
CA ARG A 252 39.77 -15.37 9.67
C ARG A 252 39.46 -16.02 11.02
N ASN A 253 38.22 -16.46 11.25
CA ASN A 253 37.80 -17.01 12.55
C ASN A 253 36.61 -17.99 12.42
N SER A 254 36.39 -18.77 13.48
CA SER A 254 35.32 -19.78 13.59
C SER A 254 33.92 -19.21 13.41
N ARG A 255 33.65 -17.99 13.90
CA ARG A 255 32.37 -17.31 13.72
C ARG A 255 32.09 -17.02 12.24
N SER A 256 33.08 -16.53 11.50
CA SER A 256 32.97 -16.30 10.05
C SER A 256 32.78 -17.61 9.28
N ILE A 257 33.47 -18.68 9.68
CA ILE A 257 33.30 -20.02 9.09
C ILE A 257 31.86 -20.52 9.29
N LYS A 258 31.33 -20.40 10.51
CA LYS A 258 29.94 -20.78 10.83
C LYS A 258 28.94 -19.92 10.05
N ALA A 259 29.13 -18.60 10.02
CA ALA A 259 28.27 -17.69 9.27
C ALA A 259 28.24 -18.03 7.78
N ARG A 260 29.40 -18.35 7.19
CA ARG A 260 29.49 -18.82 5.81
C ARG A 260 28.69 -20.09 5.59
N LYS A 261 28.92 -21.13 6.40
CA LYS A 261 28.19 -22.41 6.28
C LYS A 261 26.68 -22.15 6.31
N ASN A 262 26.24 -21.33 7.27
CA ASN A 262 24.82 -21.08 7.47
C ASN A 262 24.19 -20.27 6.34
N TRP A 263 24.85 -19.23 5.84
CA TRP A 263 24.31 -18.44 4.74
C TRP A 263 24.36 -19.16 3.39
N LEU A 264 25.37 -19.99 3.14
CA LEU A 264 25.39 -20.85 1.96
C LEU A 264 24.25 -21.88 2.00
N TRP A 265 24.00 -22.48 3.18
CA TRP A 265 22.87 -23.39 3.38
C TRP A 265 21.52 -22.68 3.16
N ALA A 266 21.31 -21.53 3.80
CA ALA A 266 20.07 -20.77 3.66
C ALA A 266 19.81 -20.32 2.22
N THR A 267 20.86 -19.96 1.48
CA THR A 267 20.77 -19.61 0.06
C THR A 267 20.42 -20.84 -0.79
N GLY A 268 21.03 -21.99 -0.51
CA GLY A 268 20.68 -23.27 -1.13
C GLY A 268 19.21 -23.64 -0.91
N MET A 269 18.70 -23.46 0.31
CA MET A 269 17.29 -23.67 0.64
C MET A 269 16.37 -22.70 -0.12
N CYS A 270 16.75 -21.43 -0.26
CA CYS A 270 15.98 -20.45 -1.02
C CYS A 270 15.83 -20.87 -2.50
N ILE A 271 16.90 -21.42 -3.09
CA ILE A 271 16.86 -21.93 -4.48
C ILE A 271 16.05 -23.24 -4.54
N LEU A 272 16.37 -24.21 -3.67
CA LEU A 272 15.75 -25.55 -3.70
C LEU A 272 14.23 -25.47 -3.52
N TYR A 273 13.71 -24.55 -2.71
CA TYR A 273 12.26 -24.42 -2.50
C TYR A 273 11.63 -23.20 -3.19
N ALA A 274 12.42 -22.41 -3.92
CA ALA A 274 12.00 -21.12 -4.47
C ALA A 274 11.39 -20.19 -3.39
N LEU A 275 12.04 -20.10 -2.22
CA LEU A 275 11.55 -19.36 -1.05
C LEU A 275 12.40 -18.12 -0.74
N ARG A 276 11.80 -17.17 -0.02
CA ARG A 276 12.52 -16.02 0.54
C ARG A 276 13.32 -16.45 1.77
N PRO A 277 14.43 -15.78 2.12
CA PRO A 277 15.22 -16.15 3.31
C PRO A 277 14.40 -16.17 4.59
N SER A 278 13.55 -15.16 4.82
CA SER A 278 12.64 -15.13 5.98
C SER A 278 11.61 -16.27 5.98
N GLU A 279 11.27 -16.85 4.82
CA GLU A 279 10.39 -18.03 4.78
C GLU A 279 11.15 -19.29 5.23
N ILE A 280 12.43 -19.43 4.87
CA ILE A 280 13.28 -20.51 5.40
C ILE A 280 13.40 -20.43 6.93
N ALA A 281 13.48 -19.22 7.48
CA ALA A 281 13.49 -19.00 8.93
C ALA A 281 12.16 -19.32 9.65
N ALA A 282 11.09 -19.57 8.90
CA ALA A 282 9.79 -20.02 9.43
C ALA A 282 9.56 -21.52 9.23
N ALA A 283 10.55 -22.27 8.74
CA ALA A 283 10.45 -23.71 8.59
C ALA A 283 10.35 -24.41 9.96
N ILE A 284 9.43 -25.37 10.09
CA ILE A 284 9.14 -26.04 11.37
C ILE A 284 9.51 -27.52 11.40
N ASN A 285 9.87 -28.12 10.25
CA ASN A 285 10.31 -29.51 10.15
C ASN A 285 11.78 -29.67 9.71
N LEU A 286 12.67 -28.73 10.07
CA LEU A 286 14.08 -28.82 9.68
C LEU A 286 14.80 -30.01 10.34
N ASP A 287 14.64 -30.15 11.65
CA ASP A 287 15.36 -31.09 12.52
C ASP A 287 14.44 -32.10 13.22
N LYS A 288 13.13 -31.90 13.12
CA LYS A 288 12.09 -32.76 13.71
C LYS A 288 10.92 -32.95 12.75
N PRO A 289 10.20 -34.08 12.83
CA PRO A 289 9.01 -34.29 12.01
C PRO A 289 7.89 -33.32 12.41
N TYR A 290 6.96 -33.10 11.48
CA TYR A 290 5.73 -32.36 11.71
C TYR A 290 4.52 -33.27 11.48
N THR A 291 3.60 -33.31 12.43
CA THR A 291 2.37 -34.11 12.34
C THR A 291 1.16 -33.22 12.52
N LYS A 292 0.22 -33.32 11.58
CA LYS A 292 -1.08 -32.64 11.63
C LYS A 292 -2.11 -33.48 10.89
N ASP A 293 -3.32 -33.56 11.43
CA ASP A 293 -4.44 -34.30 10.84
C ASP A 293 -4.10 -35.77 10.52
N GLY A 294 -3.30 -36.42 11.37
CA GLY A 294 -2.84 -37.81 11.19
C GLY A 294 -1.74 -38.00 10.14
N VAL A 295 -1.34 -36.96 9.42
CA VAL A 295 -0.27 -37.02 8.42
C VAL A 295 1.04 -36.55 9.04
N THR A 296 2.12 -37.33 8.86
CA THR A 296 3.46 -36.99 9.34
C THR A 296 4.38 -36.68 8.17
N ILE A 297 5.01 -35.51 8.20
CA ILE A 297 6.06 -35.09 7.28
C ILE A 297 7.40 -35.22 8.02
N PRO A 298 8.33 -36.07 7.55
CA PRO A 298 9.63 -36.24 8.19
C PRO A 298 10.46 -34.95 8.22
N ALA A 299 11.48 -34.94 9.08
CA ALA A 299 12.43 -33.85 9.16
C ALA A 299 13.27 -33.71 7.87
N ILE A 300 13.76 -32.51 7.56
CA ILE A 300 14.65 -32.30 6.40
C ILE A 300 16.00 -33.00 6.58
N ASN A 301 16.54 -33.04 7.80
CA ASN A 301 17.78 -33.74 8.10
C ASN A 301 17.65 -35.27 8.17
N ASP A 302 16.44 -35.83 8.18
CA ASP A 302 16.23 -37.28 8.25
C ASP A 302 16.71 -37.95 6.96
N PRO A 303 17.73 -38.83 7.00
CA PRO A 303 18.27 -39.48 5.82
C PRO A 303 17.24 -40.33 5.06
N ASN A 304 16.17 -40.77 5.73
CA ASN A 304 15.09 -41.55 5.14
C ASN A 304 13.99 -40.68 4.50
N ASN A 305 14.05 -39.35 4.65
CA ASN A 305 13.08 -38.44 4.03
C ASN A 305 13.33 -38.35 2.52
N LYS A 306 12.60 -39.14 1.74
CA LYS A 306 12.66 -39.14 0.27
C LYS A 306 11.87 -37.98 -0.36
N THR A 307 10.86 -37.48 0.33
CA THR A 307 9.94 -36.46 -0.21
C THR A 307 10.52 -35.06 -0.12
N MET A 308 11.35 -34.82 0.90
CA MET A 308 11.96 -33.53 1.20
C MET A 308 10.92 -32.39 1.24
N LEU A 309 9.71 -32.66 1.73
CA LEU A 309 8.69 -31.63 1.88
C LEU A 309 9.08 -30.70 3.04
N LEU A 310 9.05 -29.39 2.79
CA LEU A 310 9.31 -28.37 3.80
C LEU A 310 8.00 -27.81 4.31
N VAL A 311 7.81 -27.80 5.62
CA VAL A 311 6.65 -27.21 6.28
C VAL A 311 7.04 -25.84 6.81
N LEU A 312 6.30 -24.81 6.40
CA LEU A 312 6.46 -23.44 6.89
C LEU A 312 5.36 -23.12 7.88
N GLY A 313 5.71 -22.60 9.05
CA GLY A 313 4.76 -22.04 10.00
C GLY A 313 4.33 -20.61 9.64
N HIS A 314 3.45 -20.05 10.45
CA HIS A 314 2.99 -18.66 10.28
C HIS A 314 4.06 -17.61 10.62
N TYR A 315 4.99 -17.96 11.51
CA TYR A 315 5.97 -17.05 12.09
C TYR A 315 7.39 -17.63 11.98
N THR A 316 8.36 -16.72 11.85
CA THR A 316 9.78 -17.05 12.01
C THR A 316 10.08 -17.35 13.47
N TYR A 317 11.19 -18.04 13.74
CA TYR A 317 11.65 -18.29 15.11
C TYR A 317 11.95 -17.01 15.92
N PHE A 318 12.03 -15.85 15.24
CA PHE A 318 12.24 -14.53 15.86
C PHE A 318 10.95 -13.67 15.86
N GLY A 319 9.77 -14.28 15.73
CA GLY A 319 8.48 -13.65 16.00
C GLY A 319 7.85 -12.82 14.87
N THR A 320 8.39 -12.89 13.66
CA THR A 320 7.85 -12.13 12.50
C THR A 320 6.98 -13.03 11.63
N SER A 321 5.84 -12.53 11.16
CA SER A 321 4.97 -13.31 10.27
C SER A 321 5.52 -13.36 8.84
N ILE A 322 5.39 -14.50 8.17
CA ILE A 322 5.71 -14.61 6.74
C ILE A 322 4.54 -14.14 5.86
N LYS A 323 4.84 -13.66 4.65
CA LYS A 323 3.87 -12.94 3.79
C LYS A 323 2.59 -13.72 3.49
N THR A 324 2.70 -15.02 3.22
CA THR A 324 1.63 -15.85 2.68
C THR A 324 1.13 -16.91 3.67
N GLY A 325 1.67 -16.95 4.88
CA GLY A 325 1.25 -17.88 5.93
C GLY A 325 1.76 -19.32 5.78
N GLU A 326 1.24 -20.17 6.69
CA GLU A 326 1.56 -21.61 6.78
C GLU A 326 1.27 -22.34 5.47
N ARG A 327 2.19 -23.22 5.08
CA ARG A 327 2.05 -24.09 3.90
C ARG A 327 3.12 -25.17 3.85
N ILE A 328 2.87 -26.17 3.01
CA ILE A 328 3.85 -27.20 2.64
C ILE A 328 4.45 -26.84 1.27
N CYS A 329 5.76 -26.93 1.17
CA CYS A 329 6.54 -26.57 -0.02
C CYS A 329 7.22 -27.82 -0.59
N LYS A 330 7.04 -28.04 -1.90
CA LYS A 330 7.78 -29.07 -2.64
C LYS A 330 9.14 -28.50 -3.08
N PRO A 331 10.25 -29.26 -2.96
CA PRO A 331 11.52 -28.84 -3.52
C PRO A 331 11.49 -28.91 -5.06
N VAL A 332 12.37 -28.17 -5.72
CA VAL A 332 12.52 -28.19 -7.19
C VAL A 332 12.98 -29.56 -7.70
N THR A 333 13.64 -30.35 -6.85
CA THR A 333 14.03 -31.73 -7.13
C THR A 333 14.38 -32.46 -5.83
N THR A 334 14.37 -33.78 -5.86
CA THR A 334 14.81 -34.67 -4.77
C THR A 334 16.07 -35.46 -5.15
N LYS A 335 16.73 -35.13 -6.27
CA LYS A 335 17.99 -35.77 -6.69
C LYS A 335 19.08 -35.59 -5.63
N ASN A 336 19.66 -36.70 -5.17
CA ASN A 336 20.70 -36.71 -4.12
C ASN A 336 21.89 -35.83 -4.48
N GLU A 337 22.34 -35.84 -5.73
CA GLU A 337 23.45 -35.02 -6.24
C GLU A 337 23.28 -33.53 -5.87
N LEU A 338 22.06 -32.99 -6.07
CA LEU A 338 21.79 -31.58 -5.76
C LEU A 338 21.66 -31.36 -4.24
N LEU A 339 21.03 -32.29 -3.53
CA LEU A 339 20.87 -32.22 -2.08
C LEU A 339 22.23 -32.24 -1.36
N GLU A 340 23.16 -33.07 -1.83
CA GLU A 340 24.53 -33.19 -1.34
C GLU A 340 25.36 -31.97 -1.74
N LEU A 341 25.29 -31.55 -3.01
CA LEU A 341 25.99 -30.36 -3.51
C LEU A 341 25.64 -29.15 -2.64
N LEU A 342 24.35 -28.93 -2.37
CA LEU A 342 23.85 -27.82 -1.55
C LEU A 342 23.97 -28.06 -0.04
N ARG A 343 24.32 -29.29 0.39
CA ARG A 343 24.39 -29.74 1.80
C ARG A 343 23.08 -29.53 2.55
N ILE A 344 21.96 -29.86 1.94
CA ILE A 344 20.61 -29.54 2.45
C ILE A 344 20.32 -30.19 3.80
N ARG A 345 20.79 -31.43 3.99
CA ARG A 345 20.58 -32.18 5.24
C ARG A 345 21.45 -31.68 6.41
N ASP A 346 22.55 -30.99 6.12
CA ASP A 346 23.41 -30.36 7.13
C ASP A 346 22.82 -29.03 7.58
N ILE A 347 21.78 -29.08 8.42
CA ILE A 347 21.00 -27.90 8.82
C ILE A 347 21.90 -26.76 9.27
N GLY A 348 21.87 -25.67 8.48
CA GLY A 348 22.68 -24.48 8.65
C GLY A 348 21.85 -23.21 8.72
N LEU A 349 20.73 -23.21 9.46
CA LEU A 349 19.93 -21.98 9.58
C LEU A 349 20.74 -20.91 10.33
N HIS A 350 20.87 -19.72 9.74
CA HIS A 350 21.54 -18.60 10.40
C HIS A 350 20.73 -18.16 11.63
N GLU A 351 21.41 -17.94 12.74
CA GLU A 351 20.81 -17.49 13.99
C GLU A 351 20.75 -15.96 14.02
N TYR A 352 19.54 -15.42 14.10
CA TYR A 352 19.26 -13.99 14.14
C TYR A 352 18.49 -13.67 15.42
N LYS A 353 19.13 -12.87 16.27
CA LYS A 353 18.57 -12.43 17.54
C LYS A 353 18.41 -10.91 17.50
N PRO A 354 17.25 -10.38 17.09
CA PRO A 354 16.98 -8.95 17.16
C PRO A 354 17.01 -8.49 18.61
N CYS A 355 17.45 -7.24 18.87
CA CYS A 355 17.28 -6.64 20.19
C CYS A 355 15.78 -6.42 20.46
N PRO A 356 15.24 -6.82 21.62
CA PRO A 356 13.81 -6.72 21.92
C PRO A 356 13.25 -5.30 21.77
N ASP A 357 14.03 -4.27 22.11
CA ASP A 357 13.62 -2.87 22.07
C ASP A 357 13.79 -2.20 20.70
N SER A 358 14.19 -2.96 19.67
CA SER A 358 14.33 -2.42 18.32
C SER A 358 12.98 -2.09 17.70
N ASP A 359 12.94 -1.05 16.85
CA ASP A 359 11.73 -0.74 16.09
C ASP A 359 11.27 -1.97 15.27
N PRO A 360 9.95 -2.25 15.19
CA PRO A 360 9.41 -3.37 14.43
C PRO A 360 9.91 -3.46 12.98
N GLU A 361 10.21 -2.34 12.33
CA GLU A 361 10.80 -2.35 10.99
C GLU A 361 12.18 -3.01 10.97
N SER A 362 13.04 -2.61 11.90
CA SER A 362 14.40 -3.15 12.06
C SER A 362 14.36 -4.66 12.35
N ILE A 363 13.46 -5.10 13.23
CA ILE A 363 13.29 -6.52 13.56
C ILE A 363 12.84 -7.31 12.32
N CYS A 364 11.79 -6.84 11.64
CA CYS A 364 11.23 -7.54 10.48
C CYS A 364 12.13 -7.55 9.25
N ALA A 365 12.99 -6.54 9.08
CA ALA A 365 13.89 -6.43 7.94
C ALA A 365 15.25 -7.06 8.21
N GLY A 366 15.68 -7.16 9.48
CA GLY A 366 17.05 -7.47 9.85
C GLY A 366 17.57 -8.79 9.31
N PHE A 367 16.82 -9.90 9.42
CA PHE A 367 17.25 -11.20 8.88
C PHE A 367 17.59 -11.13 7.39
N ASN A 368 16.69 -10.54 6.59
CA ASN A 368 16.89 -10.39 5.15
C ASN A 368 18.01 -9.40 4.83
N ASN A 369 18.13 -8.31 5.60
CA ASN A 369 19.21 -7.34 5.43
C ASN A 369 20.59 -7.94 5.76
N THR A 370 20.68 -8.80 6.78
CA THR A 370 21.91 -9.52 7.12
C THR A 370 22.28 -10.50 6.02
N HIS A 371 21.30 -11.20 5.41
CA HIS A 371 21.55 -12.04 4.23
C HIS A 371 22.07 -11.21 3.05
N SER A 372 21.38 -10.13 2.68
CA SER A 372 21.83 -9.22 1.61
C SER A 372 23.23 -8.66 1.88
N GLY A 373 23.50 -8.23 3.11
CA GLY A 373 24.80 -7.74 3.54
C GLY A 373 25.89 -8.81 3.43
N TYR A 374 25.59 -10.06 3.80
CA TYR A 374 26.51 -11.17 3.61
C TYR A 374 26.85 -11.40 2.13
N LEU A 375 25.85 -11.39 1.24
CA LEU A 375 26.06 -11.56 -0.21
C LEU A 375 26.94 -10.44 -0.78
N ASN A 376 26.61 -9.18 -0.48
CA ASN A 376 27.35 -8.01 -0.95
C ASN A 376 28.81 -8.03 -0.46
N ASN A 377 29.02 -8.29 0.84
CA ASN A 377 30.37 -8.34 1.43
C ASN A 377 31.22 -9.51 0.91
N ASN A 378 30.59 -10.47 0.22
CA ASN A 378 31.25 -11.65 -0.31
C ASN A 378 31.14 -11.74 -1.84
N GLY A 379 31.00 -10.59 -2.51
CA GLY A 379 31.15 -10.47 -3.96
C GLY A 379 30.12 -11.24 -4.77
N PHE A 380 28.91 -11.46 -4.23
CA PHE A 380 27.83 -12.00 -5.05
C PHE A 380 27.41 -10.96 -6.11
N PRO A 381 27.23 -11.34 -7.39
CA PRO A 381 27.02 -10.39 -8.49
C PRO A 381 25.66 -9.65 -8.42
N CYS A 382 24.72 -10.14 -7.62
CA CYS A 382 23.40 -9.51 -7.44
C CYS A 382 23.21 -8.98 -6.02
N THR A 383 22.59 -7.81 -5.92
CA THR A 383 22.21 -7.20 -4.64
C THR A 383 20.81 -7.63 -4.16
N GLU A 384 19.97 -8.15 -5.07
CA GLU A 384 18.60 -8.54 -4.77
C GLU A 384 18.50 -10.00 -4.33
N THR A 385 18.22 -10.27 -3.05
CA THR A 385 18.04 -11.64 -2.52
C THR A 385 16.89 -12.42 -3.17
N TYR A 386 15.95 -11.70 -3.81
CA TYR A 386 14.83 -12.30 -4.53
C TYR A 386 15.28 -13.11 -5.76
N VAL A 387 16.50 -12.91 -6.27
CA VAL A 387 17.04 -13.66 -7.42
C VAL A 387 17.05 -15.17 -7.19
N PHE A 388 17.33 -15.64 -5.96
CA PHE A 388 17.36 -17.07 -5.64
C PHE A 388 16.00 -17.72 -5.75
N ARG A 389 14.95 -17.00 -5.35
CA ARG A 389 13.56 -17.46 -5.51
C ARG A 389 13.16 -17.52 -6.98
N HIS A 390 13.65 -16.59 -7.80
CA HIS A 390 13.44 -16.65 -9.25
C HIS A 390 14.16 -17.84 -9.89
N LEU A 391 15.45 -18.01 -9.56
CA LEU A 391 16.25 -19.14 -10.03
C LEU A 391 15.61 -20.47 -9.63
N GLY A 392 15.19 -20.62 -8.37
CA GLY A 392 14.45 -21.79 -7.90
C GLY A 392 13.17 -22.06 -8.70
N ASN A 393 12.36 -21.02 -8.96
CA ASN A 393 11.16 -21.19 -9.77
C ASN A 393 11.46 -21.61 -11.22
N GLN A 394 12.53 -21.07 -11.81
CA GLN A 394 12.99 -21.45 -13.16
C GLN A 394 13.53 -22.89 -13.19
N LEU A 395 14.33 -23.29 -12.20
CA LEU A 395 14.77 -24.67 -12.06
C LEU A 395 13.58 -25.61 -11.91
N GLY A 396 12.60 -25.26 -11.08
CA GLY A 396 11.37 -26.05 -10.96
C GLY A 396 10.65 -26.24 -12.31
N GLU A 397 10.68 -25.24 -13.19
CA GLU A 397 10.17 -25.36 -14.56
C GLU A 397 11.00 -26.36 -15.39
N MET A 398 12.33 -26.25 -15.33
CA MET A 398 13.24 -27.14 -16.03
C MET A 398 13.16 -28.59 -15.54
N TYR A 399 12.85 -28.78 -14.26
CA TYR A 399 12.60 -30.09 -13.64
C TYR A 399 11.15 -30.58 -13.86
N GLY A 400 10.34 -29.88 -14.66
CA GLY A 400 9.00 -30.32 -15.05
C GLY A 400 7.93 -30.18 -13.97
N ILE A 401 8.16 -29.36 -12.93
CA ILE A 401 7.14 -29.14 -11.90
C ILE A 401 6.03 -28.23 -12.47
N PRO A 402 4.76 -28.69 -12.45
CA PRO A 402 3.62 -27.90 -12.95
C PRO A 402 3.54 -26.52 -12.28
N GLN A 403 3.11 -25.52 -13.05
CA GLN A 403 3.04 -24.13 -12.60
C GLN A 403 2.17 -23.96 -11.35
N GLU A 404 1.09 -24.73 -11.25
CA GLU A 404 0.14 -24.76 -10.13
C GLU A 404 0.84 -25.21 -8.85
N ILE A 405 1.68 -26.25 -8.93
CA ILE A 405 2.43 -26.81 -7.80
C ILE A 405 3.54 -25.84 -7.37
N ARG A 406 4.26 -25.24 -8.32
CA ARG A 406 5.25 -24.19 -8.04
C ARG A 406 4.59 -22.98 -7.37
N ALA A 407 3.49 -22.49 -7.93
CA ALA A 407 2.74 -21.36 -7.38
C ALA A 407 2.23 -21.65 -5.96
N ARG A 408 1.64 -22.84 -5.73
CA ARG A 408 1.19 -23.29 -4.41
C ARG A 408 2.34 -23.34 -3.40
N SER A 409 3.46 -23.96 -3.74
CA SER A 409 4.64 -24.05 -2.87
C SER A 409 5.19 -22.66 -2.52
N MET A 410 5.15 -21.73 -3.47
CA MET A 410 5.57 -20.34 -3.28
C MET A 410 4.52 -19.47 -2.56
N GLY A 411 3.27 -19.91 -2.39
CA GLY A 411 2.18 -19.12 -1.83
C GLY A 411 1.66 -18.02 -2.78
N HIS A 412 1.67 -18.27 -4.09
CA HIS A 412 1.24 -17.33 -5.13
C HIS A 412 0.02 -17.84 -5.90
N SER A 413 -0.70 -16.94 -6.58
CA SER A 413 -1.61 -17.33 -7.66
C SER A 413 -0.83 -17.74 -8.90
N THR A 414 -1.44 -18.55 -9.78
CA THR A 414 -0.85 -18.96 -11.06
C THR A 414 -0.51 -17.75 -11.94
N THR A 415 -1.41 -16.76 -12.02
CA THR A 415 -1.20 -15.49 -12.73
C THR A 415 -0.02 -14.69 -12.18
N GLN A 416 0.14 -14.64 -10.85
CA GLN A 416 1.28 -13.94 -10.24
C GLN A 416 2.59 -14.65 -10.55
N ASN A 417 2.59 -15.99 -10.57
CA ASN A 417 3.75 -16.76 -10.98
C ASN A 417 4.12 -16.46 -12.44
N ASP A 418 3.12 -16.43 -13.32
CA ASP A 418 3.31 -16.19 -14.75
C ASP A 418 3.92 -14.81 -15.04
N THR A 419 3.26 -13.76 -14.55
CA THR A 419 3.58 -12.36 -14.87
C THR A 419 4.86 -11.84 -14.22
N THR A 420 5.22 -12.35 -13.04
CA THR A 420 6.36 -11.83 -12.26
C THR A 420 7.65 -12.56 -12.60
N TYR A 421 7.58 -13.87 -12.86
CA TYR A 421 8.78 -14.71 -13.00
C TYR A 421 9.24 -14.89 -14.44
N LYS A 422 8.34 -14.71 -15.43
CA LYS A 422 8.73 -14.69 -16.84
C LYS A 422 9.49 -13.44 -17.26
N LYS A 423 9.40 -12.33 -16.50
CA LYS A 423 10.04 -11.04 -16.82
C LYS A 423 11.51 -10.95 -16.41
N ARG A 424 11.97 -11.79 -15.47
CA ARG A 424 13.36 -11.81 -14.96
C ARG A 424 14.16 -13.00 -15.49
N LYS A 425 14.12 -13.23 -16.80
CA LYS A 425 14.89 -14.33 -17.37
C LYS A 425 16.22 -13.82 -17.91
N ASN A 426 17.32 -14.37 -17.42
CA ASN A 426 18.59 -14.33 -18.14
C ASN A 426 18.37 -15.06 -19.48
N LEU A 427 18.90 -14.52 -20.58
CA LEU A 427 18.77 -15.10 -21.92
C LEU A 427 19.20 -16.57 -21.93
N LYS A 428 20.30 -16.91 -21.27
CA LYS A 428 20.83 -18.28 -21.17
C LYS A 428 19.81 -19.23 -20.54
N THR A 429 19.24 -18.86 -19.39
CA THR A 429 18.21 -19.67 -18.72
C THR A 429 16.92 -19.78 -19.55
N THR A 430 16.56 -18.75 -20.31
CA THR A 430 15.41 -18.82 -21.23
C THR A 430 15.65 -19.84 -22.33
N VAL A 431 16.83 -19.77 -22.95
CA VAL A 431 17.27 -20.72 -23.98
C VAL A 431 17.28 -22.13 -23.40
N ASP A 432 17.85 -22.33 -22.22
CA ASP A 432 17.91 -23.65 -21.57
C ASP A 432 16.51 -24.19 -21.22
N ILE A 433 15.56 -23.33 -20.79
CA ILE A 433 14.16 -23.73 -20.57
C ILE A 433 13.50 -24.15 -21.90
N LEU A 434 13.68 -23.37 -22.96
CA LEU A 434 13.05 -23.65 -24.26
C LEU A 434 13.65 -24.90 -24.91
N LEU A 435 14.97 -25.10 -24.80
CA LEU A 435 15.65 -26.30 -25.32
C LEU A 435 15.40 -27.55 -24.47
N ASN A 436 15.19 -27.41 -23.15
CA ASN A 436 14.80 -28.53 -22.28
C ASN A 436 13.29 -28.78 -22.24
N HIS A 437 12.43 -27.86 -22.70
CA HIS A 437 10.99 -28.12 -22.90
C HIS A 437 10.77 -29.29 -23.86
N SER A 438 11.73 -29.54 -24.76
CA SER A 438 11.84 -30.74 -25.61
C SER A 438 11.99 -32.06 -24.84
N LYS A 439 12.09 -32.02 -23.50
CA LYS A 439 12.22 -33.19 -22.61
C LYS A 439 11.04 -33.36 -21.65
N MET A 440 9.98 -32.54 -21.78
CA MET A 440 8.72 -32.95 -21.16
C MET A 440 8.27 -34.23 -21.86
N PRO A 441 7.80 -35.26 -21.11
CA PRO A 441 7.23 -36.43 -21.75
C PRO A 441 6.15 -35.94 -22.72
N LEU A 442 6.11 -36.57 -23.90
CA LEU A 442 5.04 -36.37 -24.87
C LEU A 442 3.68 -36.55 -24.17
N SER A 443 2.55 -36.17 -24.78
CA SER A 443 1.29 -36.71 -24.26
C SER A 443 1.35 -38.25 -24.33
N LEU A 444 0.62 -38.96 -23.46
CA LEU A 444 0.64 -40.42 -23.46
C LEU A 444 0.38 -40.99 -24.86
N ASP A 445 -0.58 -40.42 -25.58
CA ASP A 445 -0.92 -40.83 -26.94
C ASP A 445 0.23 -40.52 -27.92
N ALA A 446 0.81 -39.32 -27.87
CA ALA A 446 1.95 -38.98 -28.72
C ALA A 446 3.21 -39.80 -28.40
N ALA A 447 3.41 -40.22 -27.15
CA ALA A 447 4.47 -41.17 -26.80
C ALA A 447 4.20 -42.56 -27.35
N LYS A 448 2.95 -43.04 -27.30
CA LYS A 448 2.58 -44.32 -27.91
C LYS A 448 2.81 -44.30 -29.42
N ASP A 449 2.34 -43.26 -30.11
CA ASP A 449 2.53 -43.08 -31.54
C ASP A 449 4.01 -43.04 -31.93
N GLU A 450 4.85 -42.35 -31.13
CA GLU A 450 6.29 -42.25 -31.37
C GLU A 450 7.03 -43.56 -31.09
N LEU A 451 6.62 -44.32 -30.07
CA LEU A 451 7.16 -45.65 -29.78
C LEU A 451 6.83 -46.64 -30.90
N GLU A 452 5.59 -46.64 -31.40
CA GLU A 452 5.18 -47.44 -32.56
C GLU A 452 5.97 -47.03 -33.82
N ARG A 453 6.16 -45.73 -34.04
CA ARG A 453 6.99 -45.21 -35.15
C ARG A 453 8.43 -45.69 -35.10
N LEU A 454 8.97 -45.89 -33.89
CA LEU A 454 10.29 -46.46 -33.65
C LEU A 454 10.31 -48.01 -33.67
N ASN A 455 9.21 -48.65 -34.05
CA ASN A 455 9.00 -50.11 -34.06
C ASN A 455 9.15 -50.78 -32.69
N LEU A 456 8.83 -50.06 -31.60
CA LEU A 456 8.78 -50.63 -30.25
C LEU A 456 7.37 -51.18 -29.99
N ASN A 457 7.28 -52.38 -29.42
CA ASN A 457 6.00 -53.01 -29.07
C ASN A 457 5.43 -52.37 -27.80
N LEU A 458 4.25 -51.76 -27.91
CA LEU A 458 3.57 -51.17 -26.76
C LEU A 458 3.13 -52.21 -25.73
N GLU A 459 2.91 -53.47 -26.12
CA GLU A 459 2.54 -54.55 -25.19
C GLU A 459 3.76 -55.16 -24.47
N ASP A 460 4.98 -54.72 -24.77
CA ASP A 460 6.18 -55.15 -24.08
C ASP A 460 6.15 -54.69 -22.61
N GLU A 461 6.44 -55.60 -21.68
CA GLU A 461 6.38 -55.33 -20.24
C GLU A 461 7.32 -54.21 -19.80
N THR A 462 8.48 -54.06 -20.46
CA THR A 462 9.45 -53.00 -20.18
C THR A 462 8.93 -51.65 -20.67
N VAL A 463 8.35 -51.61 -21.87
CA VAL A 463 7.74 -50.38 -22.42
C VAL A 463 6.54 -49.95 -21.56
N GLN A 464 5.68 -50.89 -21.16
CA GLN A 464 4.57 -50.63 -20.24
C GLN A 464 5.06 -50.16 -18.87
N ALA A 465 6.10 -50.78 -18.30
CA ALA A 465 6.68 -50.34 -17.03
C ALA A 465 7.21 -48.90 -17.12
N VAL A 466 7.91 -48.55 -18.21
CA VAL A 466 8.39 -47.18 -18.45
C VAL A 466 7.24 -46.20 -18.61
N LEU A 467 6.20 -46.54 -19.38
CA LEU A 467 5.02 -45.69 -19.56
C LEU A 467 4.26 -45.48 -18.24
N ARG A 468 4.07 -46.53 -17.44
CA ARG A 468 3.44 -46.42 -16.11
C ARG A 468 4.22 -45.49 -15.19
N VAL A 469 5.55 -45.59 -15.20
CA VAL A 469 6.42 -44.71 -14.40
C VAL A 469 6.37 -43.26 -14.89
N VAL A 470 6.43 -43.03 -16.20
CA VAL A 470 6.48 -41.68 -16.79
C VAL A 470 5.13 -40.97 -16.67
N TYR A 471 4.02 -41.69 -16.87
CA TYR A 471 2.67 -41.14 -16.91
C TYR A 471 1.83 -41.39 -15.66
N GLN A 472 2.40 -42.06 -14.65
CA GLN A 472 1.71 -42.42 -13.41
C GLN A 472 0.41 -43.19 -13.65
N LEU A 473 0.46 -44.18 -14.55
CA LEU A 473 -0.65 -45.09 -14.82
C LEU A 473 -0.63 -46.20 -13.77
N ASP A 474 -1.81 -46.63 -13.33
CA ASP A 474 -2.00 -47.67 -12.30
C ASP A 474 -1.44 -49.05 -12.71
#